data_AF-A0A0M3KGS0-F1
#
_entry.id   AF-A0A0M3KGS0-F1
#
_cell.length_a   1.000
_cell.length_b   1.000
_cell.length_c   1.000
_cell.angle_alpha   90.00
_cell.angle_beta   90.00
_cell.angle_gamma   90.00
#
_symmetry.space_group_name_H-M   'P 1'
#
loop_
_entity.id
_entity.type
_entity.pdbx_description
1 polymer ?
#
loop_
_entity_poly.entity_id
_entity_poly.type
_entity_poly.pdbx_seq_one_letter_code
_entity_poly.pdbx_strand_id
1 'polypeptide(L)'
;MIALSLDGGGVRGLVSLVCLLFTSRRVFGDEYLPNLVDWIIGTSAGSMLGLLLAKGVTLTEAFFLYWDMKNEVFLDGSTMKRLFGHTVDYQSRNMDNCLKRCFPDDCTFFRLALSHISRRQL
;
A
#
# COMPACT_ATOMS: atom_id res chain seq x y z
N MET A 1 1.00 -17.52 14.36
CA MET A 1 0.22 -16.88 13.28
C MET A 1 -0.03 -15.44 13.67
N ILE A 2 0.52 -14.48 12.93
CA ILE A 2 0.49 -13.03 13.15
C ILE A 2 -0.33 -12.39 12.02
N ALA A 3 -1.31 -11.54 12.37
CA ALA A 3 -2.10 -10.78 11.40
C ALA A 3 -1.76 -9.29 11.51
N LEU A 4 -1.59 -8.64 10.36
CA LEU A 4 -1.42 -7.19 10.23
C LEU A 4 -2.68 -6.61 9.62
N SER A 5 -3.34 -5.71 10.35
CA SER A 5 -4.49 -4.96 9.86
C SER A 5 -4.07 -3.52 9.55
N LEU A 6 -4.36 -3.07 8.33
CA LEU A 6 -4.08 -1.73 7.83
C LEU A 6 -5.40 -1.00 7.55
N ASP A 7 -5.68 0.03 8.34
CA ASP A 7 -6.90 0.81 8.20
C ASP A 7 -6.87 1.72 6.97
N GLY A 8 -8.07 2.10 6.52
CA GLY A 8 -8.25 3.14 5.53
C GLY A 8 -7.94 4.53 6.12
N GLY A 9 -7.65 5.50 5.24
CA GLY A 9 -7.34 6.85 5.72
C GLY A 9 -6.92 7.85 4.65
N GLY A 10 -7.01 7.49 3.36
CA GLY A 10 -6.42 8.27 2.28
C GLY A 10 -4.93 8.50 2.52
N VAL A 11 -4.46 9.73 2.31
CA VAL A 11 -3.06 10.14 2.53
C VAL A 11 -2.49 9.76 3.90
N ARG A 12 -3.33 9.58 4.92
CA ARG A 12 -2.90 9.19 6.28
C ARG A 12 -2.36 7.75 6.34
N GLY A 13 -2.54 6.94 5.32
CA GLY A 13 -1.90 5.62 5.22
C GLY A 13 -0.36 5.68 5.34
N LEU A 14 0.26 6.82 5.00
CA LEU A 14 1.69 7.06 5.23
C LEU A 14 2.07 6.95 6.70
N VAL A 15 1.18 7.33 7.62
CA VAL A 15 1.41 7.20 9.07
C VAL A 15 1.55 5.73 9.44
N SER A 16 0.68 4.86 8.92
CA SER A 16 0.74 3.42 9.15
C SER A 16 2.07 2.82 8.67
N LEU A 17 2.55 3.24 7.49
CA LEU A 17 3.86 2.81 6.97
C LEU A 17 5.02 3.28 7.84
N VAL A 18 4.99 4.54 8.29
CA VAL A 18 6.03 5.08 9.19
C VAL A 18 6.04 4.34 10.52
N CYS A 19 4.88 4.09 11.12
CA CYS A 19 4.77 3.28 12.33
C CYS A 19 5.36 1.89 12.11
N LEU A 20 5.02 1.23 11.00
CA LEU A 20 5.53 -0.10 10.68
C LEU A 20 7.06 -0.11 10.49
N LEU A 21 7.60 0.92 9.81
CA LEU A 21 9.04 1.11 9.60
C LEU A 21 9.78 1.28 10.94
N PHE A 22 9.28 2.15 11.81
CA PHE A 22 9.88 2.36 13.13
C PHE A 22 9.79 1.09 13.98
N THR A 23 8.65 0.41 13.99
CA THR A 23 8.49 -0.85 14.74
C THR A 23 9.43 -1.92 14.21
N SER A 24 9.53 -2.10 12.89
CA SER A 24 10.44 -3.08 12.27
C SER A 24 11.88 -2.84 12.67
N ARG A 25 12.38 -1.60 12.52
CA ARG A 25 13.75 -1.25 12.86
C ARG A 25 14.02 -1.35 14.37
N ARG A 26 13.05 -1.00 15.21
CA ARG A 26 13.18 -1.07 16.67
C ARG A 26 13.29 -2.51 17.18
N VAL A 27 12.55 -3.43 16.58
CA VAL A 27 12.42 -4.82 17.04
C VAL A 27 13.44 -5.73 16.37
N PHE A 28 13.66 -5.57 15.06
CA PHE A 28 14.47 -6.49 14.25
C PHE A 28 15.75 -5.87 13.70
N GLY A 29 15.88 -4.54 13.73
CA GLY A 29 17.02 -3.84 13.13
C GLY A 29 16.95 -3.73 11.60
N ASP A 30 15.86 -4.19 10.97
CA ASP A 30 15.66 -4.19 9.52
C ASP A 30 14.23 -3.77 9.13
N GLU A 31 13.87 -3.95 7.86
CA GLU A 31 12.56 -3.58 7.30
C GLU A 31 11.69 -4.80 6.92
N TYR A 32 12.06 -5.99 7.40
CA TYR A 32 11.46 -7.26 6.97
C TYR A 32 10.34 -7.75 7.88
N LEU A 33 9.88 -6.94 8.85
CA LEU A 33 8.72 -7.25 9.69
C LEU A 33 7.49 -7.74 8.88
N PRO A 34 7.13 -7.18 7.70
CA PRO A 34 6.02 -7.69 6.89
C PRO A 34 6.17 -9.16 6.49
N ASN A 35 7.38 -9.69 6.32
CA ASN A 35 7.61 -11.10 5.94
C ASN A 35 7.22 -12.08 7.07
N LEU A 36 7.22 -11.61 8.32
CA LEU A 36 6.83 -12.39 9.50
C LEU A 36 5.30 -12.45 9.68
N VAL A 37 4.56 -11.60 8.99
CA VAL A 37 3.10 -11.55 9.05
C VAL A 37 2.52 -12.66 8.19
N ASP A 38 1.53 -13.39 8.70
CA ASP A 38 0.83 -14.45 7.97
C ASP A 38 -0.32 -13.89 7.13
N TRP A 39 -1.03 -12.91 7.68
CA TRP A 39 -2.22 -12.33 7.07
C TRP A 39 -2.09 -10.82 7.02
N ILE A 40 -2.10 -10.26 5.81
CA ILE A 40 -2.16 -8.81 5.61
C ILE A 40 -3.59 -8.46 5.19
N ILE A 41 -4.26 -7.69 6.03
CA ILE A 41 -5.64 -7.27 5.84
C ILE A 41 -5.62 -5.75 5.71
N GLY A 42 -6.31 -5.22 4.69
CA GLY A 42 -6.30 -3.79 4.44
C GLY A 42 -7.62 -3.29 3.85
N THR A 43 -8.05 -2.08 4.26
CA THR A 43 -9.25 -1.43 3.72
C THR A 43 -8.91 -0.10 3.06
N SER A 44 -9.43 0.17 1.85
CA SER A 44 -9.18 1.42 1.12
C SER A 44 -7.67 1.70 0.96
N ALA A 45 -7.14 2.82 1.48
CA ALA A 45 -5.70 3.08 1.52
C ALA A 45 -4.89 1.90 2.09
N GLY A 46 -5.40 1.22 3.12
CA GLY A 46 -4.74 0.07 3.74
C GLY A 46 -4.66 -1.15 2.81
N SER A 47 -5.61 -1.35 1.88
CA SER A 47 -5.51 -2.45 0.92
C SER A 47 -4.40 -2.20 -0.11
N MET A 48 -4.23 -0.95 -0.53
CA MET A 48 -3.11 -0.54 -1.39
C MET A 48 -1.76 -0.80 -0.70
N LEU A 49 -1.64 -0.39 0.57
CA LEU A 49 -0.45 -0.66 1.36
C LEU A 49 -0.20 -2.16 1.51
N GLY A 50 -1.24 -2.93 1.83
CA GLY A 50 -1.14 -4.37 1.94
C GLY A 50 -0.68 -5.04 0.65
N LEU A 51 -1.13 -4.54 -0.50
CA LEU A 51 -0.71 -5.03 -1.81
C LEU A 51 0.76 -4.72 -2.12
N LEU A 52 1.24 -3.53 -1.74
CA LEU A 52 2.67 -3.18 -1.83
C LEU A 52 3.51 -4.13 -0.96
N LEU A 53 3.09 -4.37 0.29
CA LEU A 53 3.79 -5.30 1.18
C LEU A 53 3.77 -6.74 0.63
N ALA A 54 2.66 -7.18 0.05
CA ALA A 54 2.55 -8.50 -0.58
C ALA A 54 3.42 -8.65 -1.83
N LYS A 55 3.66 -7.56 -2.58
CA LYS A 55 4.67 -7.51 -3.66
C LYS A 55 6.09 -7.69 -3.10
N GLY A 56 6.26 -7.46 -1.81
CA GLY A 56 7.50 -7.63 -1.05
C GLY A 56 8.56 -6.62 -1.45
N VAL A 57 8.12 -5.38 -1.66
CA VAL A 57 8.99 -4.21 -1.57
C VAL A 57 9.33 -3.96 -0.10
N THR A 58 10.43 -3.29 0.16
CA THR A 58 10.82 -2.84 1.51
C THR A 58 9.81 -1.81 2.05
N LEU A 59 9.80 -1.59 3.37
CA LEU A 59 8.94 -0.57 3.99
C LEU A 59 9.26 0.84 3.48
N THR A 60 10.53 1.13 3.23
CA THR A 60 10.98 2.38 2.62
C THR A 60 10.49 2.53 1.18
N GLU A 61 10.60 1.50 0.35
CA GLU A 61 10.07 1.52 -1.03
C GLU A 61 8.54 1.66 -1.03
N ALA A 62 7.84 0.95 -0.14
CA ALA A 62 6.40 1.09 0.02
C ALA A 62 6.00 2.54 0.37
N PHE A 63 6.80 3.22 1.21
CA PHE A 63 6.59 4.62 1.54
C PHE A 63 6.69 5.53 0.33
N PHE A 64 7.76 5.42 -0.46
CA PHE A 64 7.92 6.27 -1.65
C PHE A 64 6.88 5.97 -2.73
N LEU A 65 6.58 4.69 -2.99
CA LEU A 65 5.54 4.31 -3.95
C LEU A 65 4.17 4.86 -3.52
N TYR A 66 3.83 4.77 -2.24
CA TYR A 66 2.58 5.32 -1.72
C TYR A 66 2.58 6.85 -1.73
N TRP A 67 3.74 7.48 -1.49
CA TRP A 67 3.91 8.93 -1.60
C TRP A 67 3.65 9.44 -3.02
N ASP A 68 4.15 8.74 -4.03
CA ASP A 68 3.94 9.12 -5.43
C ASP A 68 2.49 8.88 -5.85
N MET A 69 1.93 7.73 -5.49
CA MET A 69 0.51 7.44 -5.72
C MET A 69 -0.39 8.50 -5.08
N LYS A 70 -0.07 8.99 -3.87
CA LYS A 70 -0.90 10.03 -3.26
C LYS A 70 -0.91 11.33 -4.05
N ASN A 71 0.20 11.70 -4.68
CA ASN A 71 0.29 12.95 -5.44
C ASN A 71 -0.53 12.89 -6.74
N GLU A 72 -0.62 11.70 -7.32
CA GLU A 72 -1.42 11.47 -8.53
C GLU A 72 -2.91 11.35 -8.22
N VAL A 73 -3.28 10.74 -7.09
CA VAL A 73 -4.67 10.39 -6.78
C VAL A 73 -5.37 11.47 -5.95
N PHE A 74 -4.66 12.09 -5.01
CA PHE A 74 -5.20 13.17 -4.18
C PHE A 74 -4.77 14.51 -4.77
N LEU A 75 -5.47 14.94 -5.82
CA LEU A 75 -5.31 16.30 -6.35
C LEU A 75 -5.63 17.36 -5.29
N ASP A 76 -4.88 18.45 -5.29
CA ASP A 76 -5.19 19.65 -4.51
C ASP A 76 -6.50 20.28 -5.00
N GLY A 77 -7.59 20.01 -4.28
CA GLY A 77 -8.92 20.53 -4.60
C GLY A 77 -9.64 20.97 -3.34
N SER A 78 -10.14 22.21 -3.33
CA SER A 78 -11.05 22.73 -2.30
C SER A 78 -12.18 21.74 -2.02
N THR A 79 -12.56 21.58 -0.75
CA THR A 79 -13.67 20.73 -0.26
C THR A 79 -14.95 20.93 -1.08
N MET A 80 -15.19 22.13 -1.60
CA MET A 80 -16.34 22.45 -2.46
C MET A 80 -16.27 21.81 -3.85
N LYS A 81 -15.07 21.68 -4.44
CA LYS A 81 -14.86 21.09 -5.79
C LYS A 81 -15.05 19.57 -5.77
N ARG A 82 -14.79 18.93 -4.62
CA ARG A 82 -14.98 17.49 -4.37
C ARG A 82 -16.45 17.06 -4.28
N LEU A 83 -17.36 17.98 -3.92
CA LEU A 83 -18.79 17.70 -3.77
C LEU A 83 -19.60 17.90 -5.06
N PHE A 84 -19.14 18.73 -5.99
CA PHE A 84 -19.93 19.16 -7.16
C PHE A 84 -19.25 18.96 -8.53
N GLY A 85 -18.10 18.27 -8.61
CA GLY A 85 -17.36 18.08 -9.86
C GLY A 85 -17.09 16.61 -10.22
N HIS A 86 -16.74 16.36 -11.49
CA HIS A 86 -16.19 15.09 -12.05
C HIS A 86 -14.84 14.66 -11.42
N THR A 87 -14.52 15.14 -10.22
CA THR A 87 -13.30 14.81 -9.49
C THR A 87 -13.24 13.32 -9.16
N VAL A 88 -14.38 12.67 -8.88
CA VAL A 88 -14.43 11.23 -8.61
C VAL A 88 -13.96 10.42 -9.82
N ASP A 89 -14.45 10.73 -11.02
CA ASP A 89 -14.06 10.02 -12.25
C ASP A 89 -12.56 10.17 -12.53
N TYR A 90 -12.02 11.38 -12.31
CA TYR A 90 -10.61 11.66 -12.49
C TYR A 90 -9.74 10.92 -11.46
N GLN A 91 -10.15 10.90 -10.19
CA GLN A 91 -9.46 10.17 -9.12
C GLN A 91 -9.45 8.66 -9.38
N SER A 92 -10.59 8.09 -9.82
CA SER A 92 -10.68 6.69 -10.22
C SER A 92 -9.73 6.37 -11.37
N ARG A 93 -9.69 7.22 -12.40
CA ARG A 93 -8.78 7.04 -13.54
C ARG A 93 -7.30 7.09 -13.13
N ASN A 94 -6.94 8.02 -12.26
CA ASN A 94 -5.57 8.13 -11.75
C ASN A 94 -5.21 6.94 -10.86
N MET A 95 -6.16 6.46 -10.06
CA MET A 95 -5.98 5.25 -9.26
C MET A 95 -5.73 4.02 -10.13
N ASP A 96 -6.52 3.84 -11.19
CA ASP A 96 -6.32 2.73 -12.13
C ASP A 96 -4.95 2.80 -12.83
N ASN A 97 -4.51 4.00 -13.22
CA ASN A 97 -3.18 4.18 -13.82
C ASN A 97 -2.06 3.86 -12.83
N CYS A 98 -2.18 4.34 -11.60
CA CYS A 98 -1.25 4.01 -10.51
C CYS A 98 -1.18 2.50 -10.27
N LEU A 99 -2.34 1.83 -10.19
CA LEU A 99 -2.45 0.39 -9.99
C LEU A 99 -1.78 -0.38 -11.13
N LYS A 100 -2.09 -0.06 -12.39
CA LYS A 100 -1.48 -0.71 -13.56
C LYS A 100 0.03 -0.54 -13.61
N ARG A 101 0.53 0.62 -13.20
CA ARG A 101 1.97 0.88 -13.14
C ARG A 101 2.65 0.10 -12.01
N CYS A 102 2.04 0.06 -10.83
CA CYS A 102 2.60 -0.62 -9.67
C CYS A 102 2.44 -2.15 -9.75
N PHE A 103 1.39 -2.63 -10.42
CA PHE A 103 1.00 -4.03 -10.54
C PHE A 103 0.57 -4.31 -12.00
N PRO A 104 1.53 -4.61 -12.89
CA PRO A 104 1.23 -4.94 -14.28
C PRO A 104 0.30 -6.16 -14.39
N ASP A 105 -0.45 -6.30 -15.46
CA ASP A 105 -1.49 -7.36 -15.61
C ASP A 105 -0.95 -8.80 -15.52
N ASP A 106 0.35 -9.01 -15.75
CA ASP A 106 1.04 -10.29 -15.53
C ASP A 106 1.24 -10.64 -14.04
N CYS A 107 0.99 -9.68 -13.16
CA CYS A 107 1.03 -9.79 -11.71
C CYS A 107 -0.35 -10.22 -11.19
N THR A 108 -0.69 -11.49 -11.39
CA THR A 108 -1.93 -12.06 -10.84
C THR A 108 -1.89 -12.08 -9.30
N PHE A 109 -3.04 -11.88 -8.66
CA PHE A 109 -3.19 -11.99 -7.20
C PHE A 109 -2.62 -13.29 -6.64
N PHE A 110 -2.76 -14.39 -7.39
CA PHE A 110 -2.20 -15.67 -7.03
C PHE A 110 -0.67 -15.67 -7.01
N ARG A 111 -0.02 -15.01 -7.97
CA ARG A 111 1.44 -14.88 -8.03
C ARG A 111 1.97 -14.02 -6.89
N LEU A 112 1.27 -12.95 -6.51
CA LEU A 112 1.60 -12.14 -5.33
C LEU A 112 1.50 -12.96 -4.05
N ALA A 113 0.39 -13.69 -3.87
CA ALA A 113 0.20 -14.57 -2.72
C ALA A 113 1.28 -15.67 -2.64
N LEU A 114 1.60 -16.32 -3.76
CA LEU A 114 2.67 -17.32 -3.84
C LEU A 114 4.05 -16.73 -3.53
N SER A 115 4.35 -15.52 -4.03
CA SER A 115 5.64 -14.86 -3.76
C SER A 115 5.85 -14.52 -2.28
N HIS A 116 4.75 -14.19 -1.59
CA HIS A 116 4.76 -13.94 -0.15
C HIS A 116 4.94 -15.25 0.64
N ILE A 117 4.28 -16.34 0.21
CA ILE A 117 4.44 -17.68 0.82
C ILE A 117 5.86 -18.22 0.59
N SER A 118 6.41 -18.10 -0.62
CA SER A 118 7.72 -18.64 -0.98
C SER A 118 8.88 -18.02 -0.20
N ARG A 119 8.77 -16.74 0.20
CA ARG A 119 9.79 -16.04 1.00
C ARG A 119 9.89 -16.52 2.45
N ARG A 120 8.96 -17.36 2.91
CA ARG A 120 8.95 -17.92 4.27
C ARG A 120 9.72 -19.22 4.41
N GLN A 121 10.14 -19.84 3.30
CA GLN A 121 10.82 -21.15 3.31
C GLN A 121 12.35 -21.05 3.29
N LEU A 122 12.90 -19.83 3.42
CA LEU A 122 14.33 -19.55 3.58
C LEU A 122 14.56 -18.95 4.98
#